data_AF-X6GRI0-F1
#
_entry.id   AF-X6GRI0-F1
#
_cell.length_a   1.000
_cell.length_b   1.000
_cell.length_c   1.000
_cell.angle_alpha   90.00
_cell.angle_beta   90.00
_cell.angle_gamma   90.00
#
_symmetry.space_group_name_H-M   'P 1'
#
loop_
_entity.id
_entity.type
_entity.pdbx_description
1 polymer ?
#
loop_
_entity_poly.entity_id
_entity_poly.type
_entity_poly.pdbx_seq_one_letter_code
_entity_poly.pdbx_strand_id
1 'polypeptide(L)' 'MGRERRSNQTLIRIDKRYFRPTEVDLLISDASKAATKLDWKPKTTFDELVSEMVEADCRAYGITVD' A
#
# COMPACT_ATOMS: atom_id res chain seq x y z
N MET A 1 4.29 8.27 -15.53
CA MET A 1 4.60 6.86 -15.83
C MET A 1 5.73 6.43 -14.92
N GLY A 2 5.61 5.28 -14.25
CA GLY A 2 6.69 4.70 -13.46
C GLY A 2 7.54 3.80 -14.33
N ARG A 3 8.87 3.97 -14.27
CA ARG A 3 9.84 3.21 -15.06
C ARG A 3 10.80 2.46 -14.15
N GLU A 4 11.17 1.26 -14.57
CA GLU A 4 12.22 0.47 -13.94
C GLU A 4 13.58 1.16 -14.16
N ARG A 5 14.38 1.23 -13.08
CA ARG A 5 15.58 2.09 -13.05
C ARG A 5 16.70 1.63 -14.00
N ARG A 6 16.81 0.33 -14.28
CA ARG A 6 17.97 -0.25 -14.98
C ARG A 6 17.72 -0.35 -16.49
N SER A 7 16.58 -0.91 -16.86
CA SER A 7 16.11 -1.18 -18.22
C SER A 7 15.36 -0.01 -18.85
N ASN A 8 14.94 0.98 -18.05
CA ASN A 8 14.07 2.08 -18.48
C ASN A 8 12.69 1.61 -18.99
N GLN A 9 12.32 0.35 -18.72
CA GLN A 9 11.04 -0.23 -19.07
C GLN A 9 9.91 0.47 -18.32
N THR A 10 8.83 0.79 -19.01
CA THR A 10 7.63 1.35 -18.35
C THR A 10 6.86 0.24 -17.63
N LEU A 11 6.75 0.32 -16.31
CA LEU A 11 6.01 -0.63 -15.47
C LEU A 11 4.64 -0.09 -15.03
N ILE A 12 4.52 1.23 -14.85
CA ILE A 12 3.32 1.85 -14.28
C ILE A 12 2.78 2.94 -15.21
N ARG A 13 1.48 2.93 -15.47
CA ARG A 13 0.76 3.93 -16.27
C ARG A 13 -0.43 4.49 -15.49
N ILE A 14 -0.85 5.70 -15.86
CA ILE A 14 -2.02 6.36 -15.30
C ILE A 14 -3.16 6.20 -16.31
N ASP A 15 -4.28 5.65 -15.86
CA ASP A 15 -5.53 5.57 -16.63
C ASP A 15 -6.58 6.49 -15.98
N LYS A 16 -7.14 7.41 -16.77
CA LYS A 16 -8.14 8.39 -16.32
C LYS A 16 -9.38 7.73 -15.72
N ARG A 17 -9.67 6.49 -16.11
CA ARG A 17 -10.80 5.70 -15.60
C ARG A 17 -10.75 5.46 -14.09
N TYR A 18 -9.57 5.49 -13.47
CA TYR A 18 -9.42 5.29 -12.03
C TYR A 18 -9.51 6.59 -11.21
N PHE A 19 -9.67 7.76 -11.85
CA PHE A 19 -9.90 9.01 -11.14
C PHE A 19 -11.33 9.06 -10.62
N ARG A 20 -11.49 9.42 -9.35
CA ARG A 20 -12.81 9.59 -8.75
C ARG A 20 -13.31 11.01 -9.04
N PRO A 21 -14.60 11.21 -9.40
CA PRO A 21 -15.17 12.54 -9.57
C PRO A 21 -15.09 13.42 -8.32
N THR A 22 -14.96 12.79 -7.15
CA THR A 22 -14.80 13.45 -5.86
C THR A 22 -13.70 12.72 -5.11
N GLU A 23 -12.50 13.29 -5.13
CA GLU A 23 -11.32 12.69 -4.50
C GLU A 23 -11.17 13.15 -3.04
N VAL A 24 -10.51 12.32 -2.23
CA VAL A 24 -10.07 12.73 -0.89
C VAL A 24 -8.55 12.73 -0.88
N ASP A 25 -7.96 13.92 -0.90
CA ASP A 25 -6.51 14.09 -1.07
C ASP A 25 -5.70 13.52 0.10
N LEU A 26 -6.22 13.60 1.33
CA LEU A 26 -5.53 13.17 2.53
C LEU A 26 -6.50 12.68 3.61
N LEU A 27 -6.16 11.52 4.18
CA LEU A 27 -6.84 10.97 5.35
C LEU A 27 -5.79 10.61 6.40
N ILE A 28 -5.83 11.31 7.53
CA ILE A 28 -4.99 11.05 8.71
C ILE A 28 -5.93 10.92 9.91
N SER A 29 -5.82 9.80 10.63
CA SER A 29 -6.66 9.51 11.80
C SER A 29 -5.94 9.72 13.12
N ASP A 30 -6.67 10.09 14.18
CA ASP A 30 -6.23 10.00 15.57
C ASP A 30 -6.93 8.84 16.29
N ALA A 31 -6.16 7.83 16.70
CA ALA A 31 -6.66 6.66 17.41
C ALA A 31 -6.55 6.76 18.95
N SER A 32 -6.27 7.96 19.51
CA SER A 32 -6.10 8.20 20.95
C SER A 32 -7.27 7.66 21.79
N LYS A 33 -8.52 7.81 21.32
CA LYS A 33 -9.71 7.29 22.00
C LYS A 33 -9.68 5.76 22.14
N ALA A 34 -9.24 5.04 21.11
CA ALA A 34 -9.15 3.59 21.13
C ALA A 34 -8.03 3.14 22.07
N ALA A 35 -6.87 3.80 22.02
CA ALA A 35 -5.77 3.53 22.94
C ALA A 35 -6.19 3.71 24.41
N THR A 36 -6.85 4.82 24.75
CA THR A 36 -7.24 5.11 26.13
C THR A 36 -8.34 4.19 26.65
N LYS A 37 -9.35 3.88 25.83
CA LYS A 37 -10.54 3.14 26.30
C LYS A 37 -10.40 1.63 26.19
N LEU A 38 -9.58 1.16 25.25
CA LEU A 38 -9.51 -0.26 24.88
C LEU A 38 -8.10 -0.84 25.07
N ASP A 39 -7.13 -0.03 25.49
CA ASP A 39 -5.69 -0.37 25.45
C ASP A 39 -5.25 -0.87 24.07
N TRP A 40 -5.91 -0.36 23.03
CA TRP A 40 -5.68 -0.82 21.66
C TRP A 40 -4.56 -0.02 21.00
N LYS A 41 -3.64 -0.72 20.35
CA LYS A 41 -2.56 -0.13 19.53
C LYS A 41 -2.39 -0.92 18.24
N PRO A 42 -2.11 -0.26 17.10
CA PRO A 42 -1.77 -0.96 15.88
C PRO A 42 -0.47 -1.75 16.09
N LYS A 43 -0.45 -2.98 15.59
CA LYS A 43 0.71 -3.89 15.71
C LYS A 43 1.56 -3.95 14.43
N THR A 44 1.00 -3.50 13.31
CA THR A 44 1.59 -3.58 11.99
C THR A 44 1.77 -2.17 11.44
N THR A 45 2.97 -1.85 10.98
CA THR A 45 3.30 -0.61 10.30
C THR A 45 2.85 -0.65 8.84
N PHE A 46 2.89 0.49 8.15
CA PHE A 46 2.55 0.55 6.73
C PHE A 46 3.52 -0.30 5.87
N ASP A 47 4.82 -0.21 6.12
CA ASP A 47 5.83 -0.95 5.35
C ASP A 47 5.69 -2.46 5.55
N GLU A 48 5.46 -2.92 6.79
CA GLU A 48 5.20 -4.34 7.09
C GLU A 48 3.95 -4.86 6.37
N LEU A 49 2.86 -4.07 6.34
CA LEU A 49 1.64 -4.43 5.63
C LEU A 49 1.88 -4.57 4.12
N VAL A 50 2.62 -3.63 3.52
CA VAL A 50 2.96 -3.68 2.09
C VAL A 50 3.80 -4.92 1.78
N SER A 51 4.82 -5.21 2.60
CA SER A 51 5.64 -6.42 2.46
C SER A 51 4.81 -7.69 2.55
N GLU A 52 3.94 -7.81 3.57
CA GLU A 52 3.08 -8.99 3.74
C GLU A 52 2.18 -9.22 2.52
N MET A 53 1.58 -8.15 1.99
CA MET A 53 0.71 -8.22 0.81
C MET A 53 1.47 -8.66 -0.45
N VAL A 54 2.64 -8.06 -0.71
CA VAL A 54 3.46 -8.39 -1.89
C VAL A 54 3.96 -9.83 -1.82
N GLU A 55 4.45 -10.26 -0.66
CA GLU A 55 4.90 -11.64 -0.48
C GLU A 55 3.76 -12.64 -0.68
N ALA A 56 2.57 -12.33 -0.17
CA ALA A 56 1.40 -13.20 -0.34
C ALA A 56 1.02 -13.36 -1.82
N ASP A 57 0.97 -12.26 -2.57
CA ASP A 57 0.70 -12.30 -4.01
C ASP A 57 1.81 -13.05 -4.76
N CYS A 58 3.08 -12.78 -4.47
CA CYS A 58 4.20 -13.47 -5.09
C CYS A 58 4.13 -14.99 -4.85
N ARG A 59 3.85 -15.44 -3.62
CA ARG A 59 3.61 -16.85 -3.32
C ARG A 59 2.44 -17.43 -4.12
N ALA A 60 1.34 -16.69 -4.24
CA ALA A 60 0.16 -17.12 -4.99
C ALA A 60 0.44 -17.31 -6.50
N TYR A 61 1.36 -16.51 -7.06
CA TYR A 61 1.79 -16.60 -8.47
C TYR A 61 3.07 -17.43 -8.69
N GLY A 62 3.62 -18.08 -7.65
CA GLY A 62 4.85 -18.86 -7.76
C GLY A 62 6.11 -18.03 -8.04
N ILE A 63 6.09 -16.75 -7.67
CA ILE A 63 7.20 -15.82 -7.78
C ILE A 63 7.96 -15.83 -6.45
N THR A 64 9.26 -16.07 -6.47
CA THR A 64 10.13 -15.87 -5.30
C THR A 64 10.57 -14.42 -5.23
N VAL A 65 10.48 -13.84 -4.03
CA VAL A 65 10.96 -12.49 -3.72
C VAL A 65 12.25 -12.68 -2.94
N ASP A 66 13.35 -12.10 -3.43
CA ASP A 66 14.69 -12.19 -2.86
C ASP A 66 14.92 -11.16 -1.75
#